data_AF-A0AAW2ZZB3-F1
#
_entry.id   AF-A0AAW2ZZB3-F1
#
_cell.length_a   1.000
_cell.length_b   1.000
_cell.length_c   1.000
_cell.angle_alpha   90.00
_cell.angle_beta   90.00
_cell.angle_gamma   90.00
#
_symmetry.space_group_name_H-M   'P 1'
#
loop_
_entity.id
_entity.type
_entity.pdbx_description
1 polymer ?
#
loop_
_entity_poly.entity_id
_entity_poly.type
_entity_poly.pdbx_seq_one_letter_code
_entity_poly.pdbx_strand_id
1 'polypeptide(L)'
;MVLPLAARQHFLEHGYAIVPNVLSNSVVERIRSGALTSTTARRRSFAHLPSIHSLLKSKPKYTDPFYDGLMPHLQKRQYILRYYRDMRRHKRRLRRAAKAFLNGRDVSELNREEMWKLSEMVSAEAQKMSGRGCTSTVKTDPQMLMAIDQYRANAWMTSPQLEAVIRDTEEFVKPLSQLAELVGGVARPVIFGDVPLLREAYGNPVGYHCLAPTIGTRTNARVSKGGGEATAVSMVLFTYTPTPLCLPPFVMRHSQHVVRRQYLHSVRPERLWRPFAPMEADIRDQLRRFQFDSSVVGQSLLAGAATSGSTATTPIIGPGTVMVVDPHLMMAFGSNMTPQSEVIYRINVVAENARPHLMAPSWIHGWRTMPQEVHFASPVVFPPLYVE
;
A
#
# COMPACT_ATOMS: atom_id res chain seq x y z
N MET A 1 23.99 -14.45 -1.31
CA MET A 1 23.34 -14.18 -0.02
C MET A 1 22.47 -15.37 0.38
N VAL A 2 22.79 -16.06 1.48
CA VAL A 2 22.02 -17.21 2.01
C VAL A 2 21.13 -16.74 3.17
N LEU A 3 20.14 -15.90 2.87
CA LEU A 3 19.22 -15.29 3.86
C LEU A 3 17.70 -15.34 3.56
N PRO A 4 17.14 -16.00 2.53
CA PRO A 4 15.68 -16.02 2.33
C PRO A 4 14.88 -16.80 3.39
N LEU A 5 15.37 -17.95 3.86
CA LEU A 5 14.56 -18.90 4.63
C LEU A 5 14.39 -18.48 6.10
N ALA A 6 15.47 -18.03 6.76
CA ALA A 6 15.40 -17.52 8.13
C ALA A 6 14.55 -16.23 8.22
N ALA A 7 14.71 -15.32 7.26
CA ALA A 7 13.90 -14.10 7.18
C ALA A 7 12.42 -14.44 6.95
N ARG A 8 12.11 -15.40 6.05
CA ARG A 8 10.74 -15.86 5.84
C ARG A 8 10.13 -16.49 7.09
N GLN A 9 10.88 -17.32 7.81
CA GLN A 9 10.40 -17.94 9.05
C GLN A 9 10.08 -16.87 10.10
N HIS A 10 11.00 -15.93 10.34
CA HIS A 10 10.78 -14.83 11.27
C HIS A 10 9.58 -13.96 10.87
N PHE A 11 9.39 -13.71 9.57
CA PHE A 11 8.21 -13.01 9.04
C PHE A 11 6.91 -13.76 9.33
N LEU A 12 6.87 -15.08 9.11
CA LEU A 12 5.67 -15.88 9.37
C LEU A 12 5.32 -15.96 10.86
N GLU A 13 6.33 -16.02 11.73
CA GLU A 13 6.18 -16.12 13.18
C GLU A 13 5.82 -14.77 13.84
N HIS A 14 6.46 -13.68 13.40
CA HIS A 14 6.37 -12.39 14.08
C HIS A 14 5.65 -11.30 13.28
N GLY A 15 5.33 -11.55 12.00
CA GLY A 15 4.71 -10.58 11.11
C GLY A 15 5.68 -9.53 10.54
N TYR A 16 6.99 -9.67 10.80
CA TYR A 16 8.02 -8.81 10.19
C TYR A 16 9.34 -9.56 10.04
N ALA A 17 10.23 -9.09 9.17
CA ALA A 17 11.61 -9.54 9.08
C ALA A 17 12.52 -8.37 8.71
N ILE A 18 13.70 -8.31 9.32
CA ILE A 18 14.69 -7.24 9.10
C ILE A 18 15.84 -7.84 8.31
N VAL A 19 16.13 -7.27 7.15
CA VAL A 19 17.23 -7.71 6.29
C VAL A 19 18.20 -6.54 6.12
N PRO A 20 19.43 -6.62 6.68
CA PRO A 20 20.43 -5.57 6.57
C PRO A 20 21.10 -5.57 5.18
N ASN A 21 21.70 -4.44 4.81
CA ASN A 21 22.54 -4.28 3.60
C ASN A 21 21.84 -4.70 2.28
N VAL A 22 20.56 -4.38 2.13
CA VAL A 22 19.76 -4.70 0.94
C VAL A 22 19.96 -3.66 -0.15
N LEU A 23 20.00 -2.38 0.23
CA LEU A 23 20.18 -1.26 -0.69
C LEU A 23 21.56 -0.63 -0.51
N SER A 24 22.16 -0.18 -1.61
CA SER A 24 23.44 0.52 -1.59
C SER A 24 23.27 1.93 -1.00
N ASN A 25 24.37 2.49 -0.47
CA ASN A 25 24.36 3.86 0.06
C ASN A 25 23.94 4.90 -1.00
N SER A 26 24.35 4.70 -2.26
CA SER A 26 23.93 5.52 -3.40
C SER A 26 22.41 5.57 -3.54
N VAL A 27 21.75 4.40 -3.56
CA VAL A 27 20.28 4.33 -3.63
C VAL A 27 19.64 5.00 -2.42
N VAL A 28 20.18 4.74 -1.22
CA VAL A 28 19.65 5.30 0.03
C VAL A 28 19.69 6.83 0.02
N GLU A 29 20.77 7.44 -0.43
CA GLU A 29 20.89 8.90 -0.54
C GLU A 29 19.93 9.47 -1.59
N ARG A 30 19.78 8.81 -2.74
CA ARG A 30 18.80 9.20 -3.78
C ARG A 30 17.37 9.14 -3.25
N ILE A 31 17.02 8.10 -2.49
CA ILE A 31 15.70 7.98 -1.84
C ILE A 31 15.52 9.09 -0.81
N ARG A 32 16.49 9.28 0.10
CA ARG A 32 16.41 10.28 1.17
C ARG A 32 16.22 11.69 0.63
N SER A 33 17.09 12.10 -0.30
CA SER A 33 17.03 13.43 -0.92
C SER A 33 15.76 13.63 -1.74
N GLY A 34 15.35 12.63 -2.53
CA GLY A 34 14.12 12.67 -3.31
C GLY A 34 12.85 12.73 -2.45
N ALA A 35 12.82 11.99 -1.33
CA ALA A 35 11.71 11.99 -0.39
C ALA A 35 11.61 13.31 0.40
N LEU A 36 12.74 13.86 0.83
CA LEU A 36 12.80 15.18 1.47
C LEU A 36 12.30 16.28 0.53
N THR A 37 12.81 16.31 -0.70
CA THR A 37 12.47 17.33 -1.69
C THR A 37 10.99 17.23 -2.11
N SER A 38 10.48 16.03 -2.36
CA SER A 38 9.08 15.82 -2.76
C SER A 38 8.09 16.13 -1.63
N THR A 39 8.46 15.90 -0.38
CA THR A 39 7.61 16.19 0.77
C THR A 39 7.61 17.70 1.08
N THR A 40 8.77 18.35 1.00
CA THR A 40 8.88 19.80 1.20
C THR A 40 8.20 20.59 0.08
N ALA A 41 8.31 20.17 -1.18
CA ALA A 41 7.59 20.77 -2.31
C ALA A 41 6.05 20.73 -2.11
N ARG A 42 5.55 19.68 -1.45
CA ARG A 42 4.13 19.50 -1.15
C ARG A 42 3.74 19.97 0.26
N ARG A 43 4.53 20.86 0.89
CA ARG A 43 4.33 21.29 2.30
C ARG A 43 2.88 21.63 2.65
N ARG A 44 2.09 22.21 1.74
CA ARG A 44 0.65 22.52 1.95
C ARG A 44 -0.16 21.25 2.25
N SER A 45 0.07 20.16 1.52
CA SER A 45 -0.57 18.86 1.75
C SER A 45 -0.18 18.26 3.11
N PHE A 46 0.98 18.66 3.66
CA PHE A 46 1.51 18.23 4.96
C PHE A 46 1.29 19.26 6.10
N ALA A 47 0.75 20.44 5.82
CA ALA A 47 0.65 21.54 6.79
C ALA A 47 -0.29 21.26 7.97
N HIS A 48 -1.27 20.37 7.79
CA HIS A 48 -2.22 19.97 8.83
C HIS A 48 -1.72 18.79 9.69
N LEU A 49 -0.41 18.57 9.80
CA LEU A 49 0.13 17.58 10.72
C LEU A 49 -0.17 18.00 12.17
N PRO A 50 -0.80 17.13 12.97
CA PRO A 50 -1.06 17.46 14.35
C PRO A 50 0.26 17.45 15.14
N SER A 51 0.46 18.53 15.90
CA SER A 51 1.55 18.66 16.87
C SER A 51 1.20 17.91 18.14
N ILE A 52 2.18 17.53 18.98
CA ILE A 52 1.91 16.95 20.32
C ILE A 52 0.88 17.79 21.08
N HIS A 53 0.98 19.11 20.99
CA HIS A 53 0.03 20.02 21.62
C HIS A 53 -1.38 19.93 21.02
N SER A 54 -1.54 19.77 19.69
CA SER A 54 -2.86 19.56 19.09
C SER A 54 -3.42 18.15 19.32
N LEU A 55 -2.55 17.13 19.46
CA LEU A 55 -2.91 15.76 19.83
C LEU A 55 -3.39 15.65 21.28
N LEU A 56 -2.77 16.41 22.19
CA LEU A 56 -3.15 16.43 23.60
C LEU A 56 -4.43 17.25 23.83
N LYS A 57 -4.68 18.26 22.98
CA LYS A 57 -5.87 19.13 23.06
C LYS A 57 -7.04 18.69 22.17
N SER A 58 -6.86 17.70 21.32
CA SER A 58 -7.94 17.24 20.44
C SER A 58 -9.05 16.59 21.29
N LYS A 59 -10.15 17.33 21.48
CA LYS A 59 -11.43 16.69 21.79
C LYS A 59 -11.83 15.90 20.53
N PRO A 60 -12.32 14.65 20.66
CA PRO A 60 -12.83 13.91 19.51
C PRO A 60 -13.90 14.78 18.87
N LYS A 61 -13.62 15.34 17.69
CA LYS A 61 -14.66 16.00 16.91
C LYS A 61 -15.61 14.88 16.51
N TYR A 62 -16.79 14.88 17.10
CA TYR A 62 -17.95 14.17 16.57
C TYR A 62 -18.31 14.89 15.26
N THR A 63 -17.58 14.58 14.19
CA THR A 63 -18.02 14.94 12.83
C THR A 63 -19.24 14.08 12.56
N ASP A 64 -20.40 14.72 12.41
CA ASP A 64 -21.61 14.04 11.98
C ASP A 64 -21.34 13.38 10.61
N PRO A 65 -21.27 12.03 10.53
CA PRO A 65 -20.87 11.33 9.31
C PRO A 65 -21.76 11.66 8.11
N PHE A 66 -22.97 12.16 8.38
CA PHE A 66 -23.96 12.49 7.38
C PHE A 66 -23.65 13.79 6.62
N TYR A 67 -23.07 14.81 7.27
CA TYR A 67 -22.93 16.13 6.66
C TYR A 67 -21.71 16.26 5.73
N ASP A 68 -20.57 15.70 6.11
CA ASP A 68 -19.33 15.76 5.30
C ASP A 68 -19.30 14.72 4.15
N GLY A 69 -20.14 13.68 4.21
CA GLY A 69 -20.16 12.59 3.23
C GLY A 69 -21.20 12.72 2.10
N LEU A 70 -22.25 13.53 2.28
CA LEU A 70 -23.44 13.47 1.42
C LEU A 70 -23.16 13.86 -0.03
N MET A 71 -22.41 14.96 -0.24
CA MET A 71 -22.08 15.46 -1.58
C MET A 71 -21.17 14.51 -2.36
N PRO A 72 -20.06 13.99 -1.78
CA PRO A 72 -19.29 12.90 -2.38
C PRO A 72 -20.12 11.66 -2.69
N HIS A 73 -21.05 11.27 -1.79
CA HIS A 73 -21.94 10.13 -2.01
C HIS A 73 -22.91 10.34 -3.18
N LEU A 74 -23.48 11.53 -3.33
CA LEU A 74 -24.36 11.87 -4.44
C LEU A 74 -23.61 11.88 -5.78
N GLN A 75 -22.43 12.48 -5.83
CA GLN A 75 -21.56 12.47 -7.01
C GLN A 75 -21.16 11.04 -7.38
N LYS A 76 -20.76 10.23 -6.39
CA LYS A 76 -20.46 8.80 -6.56
C LYS A 76 -21.67 8.03 -7.10
N ARG A 77 -22.86 8.26 -6.57
CA ARG A 77 -24.10 7.62 -7.05
C ARG A 77 -24.42 8.00 -8.50
N GLN A 78 -24.31 9.28 -8.86
CA GLN A 78 -24.53 9.74 -10.23
C GLN A 78 -23.53 9.13 -11.21
N TYR A 79 -22.26 9.06 -10.82
CA TYR A 79 -21.22 8.41 -11.61
C TYR A 79 -21.51 6.92 -11.84
N ILE A 80 -21.80 6.19 -10.76
CA ILE A 80 -22.15 4.76 -10.81
C ILE A 80 -23.34 4.52 -11.77
N LEU A 81 -24.37 5.37 -11.72
CA LEU A 81 -25.51 5.26 -12.64
C LEU A 81 -25.12 5.47 -14.10
N ARG A 82 -24.25 6.43 -14.41
CA ARG A 82 -23.71 6.63 -15.77
C ARG A 82 -22.90 5.41 -16.22
N TYR A 83 -21.99 4.93 -15.37
CA TYR A 83 -21.19 3.74 -15.63
C TYR A 83 -22.06 2.51 -15.91
N TYR A 84 -23.09 2.24 -15.10
CA TYR A 84 -24.02 1.12 -15.36
C TYR A 84 -24.75 1.25 -16.70
N ARG A 85 -25.15 2.46 -17.10
CA ARG A 85 -25.78 2.70 -18.41
C ARG A 85 -24.81 2.39 -19.54
N ASP A 86 -23.56 2.82 -19.42
CA ASP A 86 -22.54 2.57 -20.44
C ASP A 86 -22.10 1.10 -20.48
N MET A 87 -22.00 0.42 -19.34
CA MET A 87 -21.77 -1.02 -19.28
C MET A 87 -22.92 -1.82 -19.90
N ARG A 88 -24.19 -1.41 -19.69
CA ARG A 88 -25.33 -2.04 -20.38
C ARG A 88 -25.25 -1.84 -21.88
N ARG A 89 -24.86 -0.64 -22.36
CA ARG A 89 -24.62 -0.38 -23.78
C ARG A 89 -23.48 -1.22 -24.32
N HIS A 90 -22.39 -1.36 -23.57
CA HIS A 90 -21.23 -2.17 -23.93
C HIS A 90 -21.58 -3.65 -24.02
N LYS A 91 -22.26 -4.22 -23.01
CA LYS A 91 -22.73 -5.62 -23.05
C LYS A 91 -23.67 -5.86 -24.24
N ARG A 92 -24.50 -4.88 -24.61
CA ARG A 92 -25.32 -4.96 -25.84
C ARG A 92 -24.45 -4.95 -27.11
N ARG A 93 -23.40 -4.13 -27.18
CA ARG A 93 -22.44 -4.12 -28.31
C ARG A 93 -21.69 -5.44 -28.44
N LEU A 94 -21.14 -5.97 -27.34
CA LEU A 94 -20.47 -7.28 -27.33
C LEU A 94 -21.42 -8.40 -27.76
N ARG A 95 -22.66 -8.40 -27.26
CA ARG A 95 -23.70 -9.34 -27.69
C ARG A 95 -24.03 -9.22 -29.17
N ARG A 96 -24.04 -8.01 -29.74
CA ARG A 96 -24.25 -7.80 -31.19
C ARG A 96 -23.08 -8.32 -32.00
N ALA A 97 -21.84 -8.05 -31.58
CA ALA A 97 -20.64 -8.57 -32.25
C ALA A 97 -20.61 -10.11 -32.20
N ALA A 98 -20.85 -10.70 -31.03
CA ALA A 98 -20.95 -12.16 -30.89
C ALA A 98 -22.11 -12.73 -31.73
N LYS A 99 -23.29 -12.10 -31.74
CA LYS A 99 -24.43 -12.54 -32.55
C LYS A 99 -24.15 -12.43 -34.07
N ALA A 100 -23.41 -11.40 -34.49
CA ALA A 100 -23.00 -11.23 -35.88
C ALA A 100 -21.97 -12.29 -36.32
N PHE A 101 -21.14 -12.79 -35.40
CA PHE A 101 -20.26 -13.92 -35.70
C PHE A 101 -21.01 -15.25 -35.73
N LEU A 102 -21.93 -15.46 -34.77
CA LEU A 102 -22.68 -16.71 -34.65
C LEU A 102 -23.68 -16.92 -35.78
N ASN A 103 -24.19 -15.86 -36.43
CA ASN A 103 -25.17 -15.95 -37.53
C ASN A 103 -26.39 -16.85 -37.22
N GLY A 104 -26.77 -16.98 -35.95
CA GLY A 104 -27.89 -17.82 -35.51
C GLY A 104 -27.53 -19.24 -35.06
N ARG A 105 -26.26 -19.66 -35.20
CA ARG A 105 -25.72 -20.91 -34.63
C ARG A 105 -25.64 -20.83 -33.10
N ASP A 106 -25.77 -21.97 -32.43
CA ASP A 106 -25.53 -22.04 -30.99
C ASP A 106 -24.03 -22.11 -30.69
N VAL A 107 -23.62 -21.59 -29.54
CA VAL A 107 -22.20 -21.54 -29.12
C VAL A 107 -21.63 -22.95 -28.97
N SER A 108 -22.47 -23.94 -28.64
CA SER A 108 -22.10 -25.35 -28.54
C SER A 108 -21.76 -26.01 -29.88
N GLU A 109 -22.13 -25.39 -31.00
CA GLU A 109 -21.91 -25.92 -32.36
C GLU A 109 -20.62 -25.38 -33.00
N LEU A 110 -19.82 -24.60 -32.26
CA LEU A 110 -18.58 -24.00 -32.75
C LEU A 110 -17.40 -24.97 -32.63
N ASN A 111 -16.58 -25.03 -33.67
CA ASN A 111 -15.29 -25.74 -33.61
C ASN A 111 -14.27 -24.98 -32.74
N ARG A 112 -13.22 -25.68 -32.28
CA ARG A 112 -12.17 -25.10 -31.40
C ARG A 112 -11.55 -23.81 -31.97
N GLU A 113 -11.30 -23.78 -33.27
CA GLU A 113 -10.74 -22.61 -33.97
C GLU A 113 -11.75 -21.46 -34.10
N GLU A 114 -13.04 -21.77 -34.28
CA GLU A 114 -14.11 -20.77 -34.34
C GLU A 114 -14.36 -20.16 -32.95
N MET A 115 -14.26 -20.96 -31.89
CA MET A 115 -14.28 -20.50 -30.50
C MET A 115 -13.11 -19.55 -30.20
N TRP A 116 -11.91 -19.90 -30.67
CA TRP A 116 -10.73 -19.04 -30.51
C TRP A 116 -10.93 -17.69 -31.22
N LYS A 117 -11.38 -17.70 -32.49
CA LYS A 117 -11.68 -16.49 -33.26
C LYS A 117 -12.78 -15.63 -32.63
N LEU A 118 -13.83 -16.25 -32.07
CA LEU A 118 -14.86 -15.54 -31.31
C LEU A 118 -14.28 -14.88 -30.06
N SER A 119 -13.41 -15.59 -29.33
CA SER A 119 -12.72 -15.06 -28.14
C SER A 119 -11.85 -13.87 -28.50
N GLU A 120 -11.05 -13.96 -29.57
CA GLU A 120 -10.22 -12.84 -30.07
C GLU A 120 -11.07 -11.64 -30.44
N MET A 121 -12.17 -11.85 -31.18
CA MET A 121 -13.06 -10.76 -31.61
C MET A 121 -13.77 -10.07 -30.44
N VAL A 122 -14.32 -10.86 -29.50
CA VAL A 122 -14.97 -10.34 -28.29
C VAL A 122 -13.95 -9.62 -27.42
N SER A 123 -12.72 -10.13 -27.33
CA SER A 123 -11.62 -9.48 -26.61
C SER A 123 -11.19 -8.18 -27.26
N ALA A 124 -11.07 -8.13 -28.59
CA ALA A 124 -10.74 -6.91 -29.34
C ALA A 124 -11.84 -5.85 -29.18
N GLU A 125 -13.12 -6.22 -29.23
CA GLU A 125 -14.24 -5.31 -28.97
C GLU A 125 -14.34 -4.88 -27.51
N ALA A 126 -13.97 -5.75 -26.56
CA ALA A 126 -13.84 -5.38 -25.16
C ALA A 126 -12.71 -4.36 -24.97
N GLN A 127 -11.57 -4.55 -25.66
CA GLN A 127 -10.40 -3.68 -25.58
C GLN A 127 -10.68 -2.25 -26.07
N LYS A 128 -11.49 -2.08 -27.13
CA LYS A 128 -11.87 -0.75 -27.68
C LYS A 128 -12.54 0.18 -26.66
N MET A 129 -13.16 -0.38 -25.62
CA MET A 129 -13.75 0.39 -24.51
C MET A 129 -12.96 0.25 -23.20
N SER A 130 -12.11 -0.78 -23.05
CA SER A 130 -11.25 -0.96 -21.87
C SER A 130 -10.04 -0.01 -21.83
N GLY A 131 -9.78 0.72 -22.92
CA GLY A 131 -8.62 1.61 -23.11
C GLY A 131 -8.53 2.86 -22.23
N ARG A 132 -9.23 2.93 -21.10
CA ARG A 132 -8.99 3.94 -20.04
C ARG A 132 -8.51 3.32 -18.72
N GLY A 133 -8.07 2.06 -18.75
CA GLY A 133 -7.45 1.42 -17.60
C GLY A 133 -6.06 1.98 -17.33
N CYS A 134 -5.88 2.67 -16.20
CA CYS A 134 -4.61 3.05 -15.58
C CYS A 134 -3.47 3.57 -16.50
N THR A 135 -3.76 4.33 -17.55
CA THR A 135 -2.73 5.10 -18.31
C THR A 135 -2.60 6.55 -17.81
N SER A 136 -3.40 6.90 -16.80
CA SER A 136 -3.36 8.20 -16.14
C SER A 136 -2.01 8.44 -15.49
N THR A 137 -1.52 9.66 -15.65
CA THR A 137 -0.36 10.19 -14.93
C THR A 137 -0.81 11.39 -14.14
N VAL A 138 0.01 11.85 -13.20
CA VAL A 138 -0.23 13.09 -12.44
C VAL A 138 -0.45 14.30 -13.36
N LYS A 139 0.14 14.29 -14.57
CA LYS A 139 -0.02 15.36 -15.58
C LYS A 139 -1.35 15.27 -16.33
N THR A 140 -1.87 14.07 -16.55
CA THR A 140 -3.06 13.83 -17.38
C THR A 140 -4.34 13.65 -16.58
N ASP A 141 -4.24 13.34 -15.28
CA ASP A 141 -5.38 13.08 -14.40
C ASP A 141 -5.27 13.89 -13.09
N PRO A 142 -5.93 15.06 -13.00
CA PRO A 142 -5.94 15.87 -11.79
C PRO A 142 -6.50 15.14 -10.57
N GLN A 143 -7.41 14.17 -10.77
CA GLN A 143 -7.96 13.38 -9.67
C GLN A 143 -6.89 12.48 -9.04
N MET A 144 -5.94 11.99 -9.85
CA MET A 144 -4.79 11.25 -9.34
C MET A 144 -3.95 12.14 -8.42
N LEU A 145 -3.60 13.36 -8.85
CA LEU A 145 -2.82 14.30 -8.02
C LEU A 145 -3.55 14.62 -6.71
N MET A 146 -4.85 14.91 -6.77
CA MET A 146 -5.65 15.17 -5.57
C MET A 146 -5.64 13.98 -4.60
N ALA A 147 -5.74 12.75 -5.11
CA ALA A 147 -5.66 11.56 -4.28
C ALA A 147 -4.26 11.37 -3.68
N ILE A 148 -3.22 11.59 -4.48
CA ILE A 148 -1.81 11.53 -4.04
C ILE A 148 -1.55 12.53 -2.91
N ASP A 149 -2.07 13.75 -3.02
CA ASP A 149 -1.95 14.78 -1.99
C ASP A 149 -2.78 14.48 -0.75
N GLN A 150 -4.04 14.04 -0.92
CA GLN A 150 -4.93 13.70 0.17
C GLN A 150 -4.37 12.54 1.02
N TYR A 151 -3.85 11.51 0.37
CA TYR A 151 -3.31 10.32 1.03
C TYR A 151 -1.80 10.39 1.30
N ARG A 152 -1.14 11.47 0.86
CA ARG A 152 0.31 11.71 1.01
C ARG A 152 1.15 10.52 0.55
N ALA A 153 0.70 9.88 -0.51
CA ALA A 153 1.35 8.71 -1.10
C ALA A 153 2.01 9.08 -2.43
N ASN A 154 2.60 8.10 -3.10
CA ASN A 154 3.13 8.17 -4.47
C ASN A 154 4.03 9.40 -4.70
N ALA A 155 4.96 9.66 -3.80
CA ALA A 155 5.91 10.75 -3.95
C ALA A 155 6.76 10.57 -5.21
N TRP A 156 7.00 9.32 -5.61
CA TRP A 156 7.69 8.99 -6.86
C TRP A 156 7.02 9.60 -8.10
N MET A 157 5.69 9.68 -8.14
CA MET A 157 4.96 10.24 -9.29
C MET A 157 5.10 11.78 -9.40
N THR A 158 5.64 12.41 -8.36
CA THR A 158 5.86 13.87 -8.28
C THR A 158 7.34 14.25 -8.22
N SER A 159 8.24 13.27 -8.23
CA SER A 159 9.69 13.47 -8.08
C SER A 159 10.43 12.63 -9.12
N PRO A 160 11.02 13.26 -10.16
CA PRO A 160 11.78 12.55 -11.18
C PRO A 160 12.92 11.71 -10.60
N GLN A 161 13.52 12.17 -9.49
CA GLN A 161 14.58 11.44 -8.81
C GLN A 161 14.07 10.13 -8.18
N LEU A 162 12.93 10.16 -7.50
CA LEU A 162 12.31 8.96 -6.91
C LEU A 162 11.76 8.03 -7.99
N GLU A 163 11.19 8.59 -9.07
CA GLU A 163 10.77 7.80 -10.23
C GLU A 163 11.96 7.03 -10.82
N ALA A 164 13.10 7.69 -11.02
CA ALA A 164 14.31 7.05 -11.53
C ALA A 164 14.80 5.93 -10.61
N VAL A 165 14.75 6.12 -9.28
CA VAL A 165 15.11 5.06 -8.32
C VAL A 165 14.14 3.89 -8.38
N ILE A 166 12.83 4.14 -8.38
CA ILE A 166 11.83 3.07 -8.39
C ILE A 166 11.90 2.23 -9.67
N ARG A 167 12.30 2.83 -10.79
CA ARG A 167 12.47 2.15 -12.07
C ARG A 167 13.85 1.52 -12.27
N ASP A 168 14.76 1.66 -11.31
CA ASP A 168 16.12 1.11 -11.36
C ASP A 168 16.06 -0.41 -11.19
N THR A 169 16.22 -1.15 -12.30
CA THR A 169 16.02 -2.60 -12.33
C THR A 169 17.04 -3.35 -11.49
N GLU A 170 18.27 -2.85 -11.42
CA GLU A 170 19.38 -3.54 -10.74
C GLU A 170 19.52 -3.12 -9.28
N GLU A 171 19.57 -1.81 -8.98
CA GLU A 171 19.89 -1.36 -7.63
C GLU A 171 18.67 -1.28 -6.70
N PHE A 172 17.45 -1.26 -7.25
CA PHE A 172 16.21 -1.12 -6.48
C PHE A 172 15.25 -2.29 -6.68
N VAL A 173 14.85 -2.58 -7.92
CA VAL A 173 13.80 -3.58 -8.22
C VAL A 173 14.27 -4.98 -7.83
N LYS A 174 15.40 -5.44 -8.34
CA LYS A 174 15.93 -6.79 -8.10
C LYS A 174 16.07 -7.15 -6.60
N PRO A 175 16.74 -6.35 -5.75
CA PRO A 175 16.85 -6.70 -4.33
C PRO A 175 15.52 -6.70 -3.59
N LEU A 176 14.62 -5.75 -3.89
CA LEU A 176 13.32 -5.65 -3.21
C LEU A 176 12.31 -6.69 -3.73
N SER A 177 12.42 -7.08 -4.99
CA SER A 177 11.65 -8.16 -5.62
C SER A 177 11.86 -9.47 -4.84
N GLN A 178 13.12 -9.84 -4.63
CA GLN A 178 13.49 -11.04 -3.89
C GLN A 178 12.91 -11.03 -2.47
N LEU A 179 12.90 -9.88 -1.79
CA LEU A 179 12.29 -9.77 -0.46
C LEU A 179 10.76 -9.90 -0.51
N ALA A 180 10.10 -9.24 -1.45
CA ALA A 180 8.64 -9.32 -1.60
C ALA A 180 8.18 -10.76 -1.89
N GLU A 181 8.87 -11.46 -2.79
CA GLU A 181 8.53 -12.83 -3.18
C GLU A 181 8.94 -13.85 -2.10
N LEU A 182 10.21 -13.86 -1.69
CA LEU A 182 10.73 -14.92 -0.82
C LEU A 182 10.38 -14.72 0.65
N VAL A 183 10.37 -13.48 1.14
CA VAL A 183 10.06 -13.16 2.54
C VAL A 183 8.58 -12.81 2.70
N GLY A 184 8.03 -11.95 1.82
CA GLY A 184 6.62 -11.56 1.86
C GLY A 184 5.67 -12.66 1.35
N GLY A 185 6.11 -13.48 0.39
CA GLY A 185 5.25 -14.47 -0.26
C GLY A 185 4.27 -13.84 -1.25
N VAL A 186 4.62 -12.70 -1.85
CA VAL A 186 3.80 -11.99 -2.83
C VAL A 186 4.29 -12.35 -4.23
N ALA A 187 3.52 -13.13 -4.99
CA ALA A 187 3.88 -13.50 -6.36
C ALA A 187 3.69 -12.32 -7.33
N ARG A 188 4.62 -12.19 -8.29
CA ARG A 188 4.66 -11.10 -9.28
C ARG A 188 4.36 -9.74 -8.64
N PRO A 189 5.22 -9.29 -7.70
CA PRO A 189 4.94 -8.12 -6.90
C PRO A 189 5.01 -6.83 -7.74
N VAL A 190 4.09 -5.91 -7.49
CA VAL A 190 4.08 -4.56 -8.05
C VAL A 190 3.99 -3.53 -6.94
N ILE A 191 4.55 -2.34 -7.17
CA ILE A 191 4.51 -1.26 -6.19
C ILE A 191 3.11 -0.63 -6.21
N PHE A 192 2.37 -0.84 -5.13
CA PHE A 192 1.07 -0.19 -4.91
C PHE A 192 1.22 1.31 -4.65
N GLY A 193 2.31 1.71 -4.00
CA GLY A 193 2.68 3.11 -3.79
C GLY A 193 3.77 3.29 -2.75
N ASP A 194 4.53 4.38 -2.86
CA ASP A 194 5.47 4.81 -1.83
C ASP A 194 4.84 5.85 -0.90
N VAL A 195 5.31 5.90 0.34
CA VAL A 195 4.85 6.84 1.36
C VAL A 195 6.06 7.33 2.15
N PRO A 196 6.54 8.56 1.91
CA PRO A 196 7.54 9.18 2.75
C PRO A 196 6.89 9.76 4.01
N LEU A 197 7.32 9.28 5.18
CA LEU A 197 6.93 9.85 6.47
C LEU A 197 8.08 10.74 6.96
N LEU A 198 8.00 12.03 6.60
CA LEU A 198 8.96 13.03 7.04
C LEU A 198 8.81 13.32 8.53
N ARG A 199 9.95 13.44 9.19
CA ARG A 199 10.09 13.87 10.58
C ARG A 199 11.12 14.98 10.66
N GLU A 200 10.61 16.19 10.84
CA GLU A 200 11.43 17.36 11.10
C GLU A 200 12.32 17.14 12.34
N ALA A 201 13.33 17.99 12.49
CA ALA A 201 14.13 18.05 13.70
C ALA A 201 13.20 18.26 14.92
N TYR A 202 13.42 17.52 16.00
CA TYR A 202 12.55 17.53 17.19
C TYR A 202 11.08 17.15 16.87
N GLY A 203 10.87 16.35 15.82
CA GLY A 203 9.57 15.95 15.30
C GLY A 203 8.87 14.84 16.09
N ASN A 204 7.54 14.81 15.96
CA ASN A 204 6.65 13.90 16.69
C ASN A 204 6.86 12.42 16.32
N PRO A 205 6.49 11.47 17.21
CA PRO A 205 6.52 10.04 16.87
C PRO A 205 5.53 9.67 15.76
N VAL A 206 5.72 8.48 15.18
CA VAL A 206 4.72 7.76 14.37
C VAL A 206 4.03 6.76 15.29
N GLY A 207 2.74 6.93 15.51
CA GLY A 207 2.01 6.03 16.37
C GLY A 207 1.82 4.61 15.85
N TYR A 208 1.36 3.72 16.74
CA TYR A 208 1.00 2.35 16.37
C TYR A 208 -0.14 2.35 15.36
N HIS A 209 0.12 1.69 14.23
CA HIS A 209 -0.79 1.65 13.11
C HIS A 209 -0.57 0.38 12.28
N CYS A 210 -1.61 -0.11 11.61
CA CYS A 210 -1.52 -1.26 10.69
C CYS A 210 -1.72 -0.80 9.25
N LEU A 211 -1.00 -1.40 8.31
CA LEU A 211 -0.94 -0.92 6.93
C LEU A 211 -2.06 -1.49 6.05
N ALA A 212 -2.72 -2.56 6.46
CA ALA A 212 -3.78 -3.24 5.71
C ALA A 212 -4.89 -2.30 5.16
N PRO A 213 -5.37 -1.28 5.89
CA PRO A 213 -6.36 -0.33 5.36
C PRO A 213 -5.81 0.62 4.29
N THR A 214 -4.50 0.81 4.25
CA THR A 214 -3.83 1.71 3.30
C THR A 214 -3.47 1.03 1.98
N ILE A 215 -3.49 -0.29 1.96
CA ILE A 215 -3.24 -1.09 0.76
C ILE A 215 -4.61 -1.38 0.15
N GLY A 216 -4.87 -0.83 -1.03
CA GLY A 216 -6.17 -0.87 -1.71
C GLY A 216 -6.55 -2.23 -2.28
N THR A 217 -6.31 -3.31 -1.54
CA THR A 217 -6.66 -4.70 -1.88
C THR A 217 -7.17 -5.41 -0.63
N ARG A 218 -7.79 -6.58 -0.80
CA ARG A 218 -8.20 -7.41 0.34
C ARG A 218 -7.01 -8.21 0.86
N THR A 219 -6.30 -7.64 1.84
CA THR A 219 -5.12 -8.25 2.49
C THR A 219 -5.43 -9.51 3.32
N ASN A 220 -6.71 -9.74 3.65
CA ASN A 220 -7.21 -10.95 4.33
C ASN A 220 -7.72 -12.04 3.38
N ALA A 221 -7.76 -11.77 2.06
CA ALA A 221 -8.30 -12.74 1.12
C ALA A 221 -7.32 -13.91 0.98
N ARG A 222 -7.80 -15.13 1.28
CA ARG A 222 -7.13 -16.33 0.78
C ARG A 222 -7.24 -16.32 -0.73
N VAL A 223 -6.11 -16.29 -1.44
CA VAL A 223 -6.09 -16.49 -2.90
C VAL A 223 -6.78 -17.84 -3.14
N SER A 224 -7.92 -17.80 -3.84
CA SER A 224 -8.81 -18.94 -3.97
C SER A 224 -8.18 -20.03 -4.84
N LYS A 225 -8.16 -21.27 -4.33
CA LYS A 225 -7.74 -22.54 -4.95
C LYS A 225 -6.22 -22.69 -5.16
N GLY A 226 -5.53 -23.16 -4.12
CA GLY A 226 -4.10 -23.41 -4.08
C GLY A 226 -3.43 -22.47 -3.09
N GLY A 227 -3.21 -22.94 -1.86
CA GLY A 227 -2.87 -22.08 -0.72
C GLY A 227 -1.50 -21.40 -0.82
N GLY A 228 -1.36 -20.28 -0.09
CA GLY A 228 -0.07 -19.88 0.50
C GLY A 228 0.38 -18.44 0.27
N GLU A 229 -0.06 -17.80 -0.81
CA GLU A 229 0.52 -16.50 -1.20
C GLU A 229 -0.17 -15.32 -0.52
N ALA A 230 0.64 -14.39 0.00
CA ALA A 230 0.17 -13.13 0.53
C ALA A 230 -0.21 -12.20 -0.63
N THR A 231 -1.36 -11.56 -0.55
CA THR A 231 -1.79 -10.62 -1.60
C THR A 231 -1.04 -9.28 -1.55
N ALA A 232 -0.40 -8.99 -0.41
CA ALA A 232 0.28 -7.73 -0.16
C ALA A 232 1.29 -7.84 0.97
N VAL A 233 2.32 -7.00 0.90
CA VAL A 233 3.33 -6.79 1.95
C VAL A 233 3.73 -5.32 1.95
N SER A 234 4.19 -4.82 3.09
CA SER A 234 4.80 -3.50 3.17
C SER A 234 6.29 -3.62 3.45
N MET A 235 7.09 -2.73 2.90
CA MET A 235 8.52 -2.66 3.18
C MET A 235 8.88 -1.27 3.68
N VAL A 236 9.58 -1.22 4.81
CA VAL A 236 10.16 0.00 5.36
C VAL A 236 11.64 0.02 5.00
N LEU A 237 12.05 1.04 4.27
CA LEU A 237 13.41 1.25 3.80
C LEU A 237 14.06 2.27 4.72
N PHE A 238 15.04 1.84 5.51
CA PHE A 238 15.74 2.72 6.43
C PHE A 238 16.77 3.56 5.67
N THR A 239 16.57 4.88 5.66
CA THR A 239 17.53 5.86 5.10
C THR A 239 18.38 6.54 6.18
N TYR A 240 18.30 6.02 7.40
CA TYR A 240 18.91 6.56 8.61
C TYR A 240 19.25 5.41 9.56
N THR A 241 20.09 5.68 10.56
CA THR A 241 20.38 4.74 11.65
C THR A 241 19.45 5.04 12.82
N PRO A 242 18.50 4.15 13.16
CA PRO A 242 17.63 4.40 14.30
C PRO A 242 18.41 4.33 15.62
N THR A 243 18.15 5.28 16.50
CA THR A 243 18.71 5.32 17.86
C THR A 243 17.59 5.60 18.85
N PRO A 244 17.80 5.49 20.18
CA PRO A 244 16.78 5.90 21.15
C PRO A 244 16.29 7.34 20.98
N LEU A 245 17.10 8.21 20.35
CA LEU A 245 16.79 9.61 20.06
C LEU A 245 16.36 9.85 18.61
N CYS A 246 16.59 8.91 17.70
CA CYS A 246 16.31 9.06 16.28
C CYS A 246 15.35 7.96 15.81
N LEU A 247 14.05 8.27 15.82
CA LEU A 247 12.99 7.45 15.23
C LEU A 247 13.12 5.93 15.53
N PRO A 248 13.23 5.53 16.81
CA PRO A 248 13.38 4.12 17.17
C PRO A 248 12.13 3.33 16.73
N PRO A 249 12.27 2.21 16.02
CA PRO A 249 11.13 1.42 15.56
C PRO A 249 10.59 0.48 16.64
N PHE A 250 9.26 0.34 16.68
CA PHE A 250 8.52 -0.51 17.60
C PHE A 250 7.48 -1.34 16.86
N VAL A 251 7.16 -2.51 17.40
CA VAL A 251 6.10 -3.40 16.91
C VAL A 251 5.25 -3.89 18.08
N MET A 252 3.97 -4.17 17.83
CA MET A 252 3.18 -4.97 18.76
C MET A 252 3.21 -6.43 18.31
N ARG A 253 3.95 -7.28 19.00
CA ARG A 253 4.03 -8.71 18.68
C ARG A 253 2.63 -9.34 18.71
N HIS A 254 2.41 -10.30 17.82
CA HIS A 254 1.16 -11.06 17.66
C HIS A 254 -0.06 -10.24 17.21
N SER A 255 0.05 -8.91 17.10
CA SER A 255 -1.04 -8.05 16.62
C SER A 255 -1.53 -8.41 15.22
N GLN A 256 -0.66 -8.92 14.35
CA GLN A 256 -1.00 -9.33 12.98
C GLN A 256 -2.10 -10.39 12.93
N HIS A 257 -2.13 -11.32 13.87
CA HIS A 257 -3.16 -12.37 13.91
C HIS A 257 -4.50 -11.80 14.37
N VAL A 258 -4.47 -10.94 15.38
CA VAL A 258 -5.66 -10.28 15.95
C VAL A 258 -6.30 -9.35 14.93
N VAL A 259 -5.51 -8.48 14.30
CA VAL A 259 -5.96 -7.54 13.28
C VAL A 259 -6.48 -8.28 12.06
N ARG A 260 -5.79 -9.31 11.57
CA ARG A 260 -6.24 -10.13 10.42
C ARG A 260 -7.62 -10.76 10.66
N ARG A 261 -7.89 -11.26 11.87
CA ARG A 261 -9.20 -11.86 12.22
C ARG A 261 -10.33 -10.84 12.27
N GLN A 262 -10.04 -9.61 12.68
CA GLN A 262 -11.06 -8.58 12.91
C GLN A 262 -11.29 -7.68 11.69
N TYR A 263 -10.24 -7.36 10.93
CA TYR A 263 -10.33 -6.48 9.77
C TYR A 263 -11.21 -7.10 8.66
N LEU A 264 -12.07 -6.28 8.05
CA LEU A 264 -13.12 -6.67 7.09
C LEU A 264 -14.26 -7.55 7.65
N HIS A 265 -14.16 -7.99 8.90
CA HIS A 265 -15.20 -8.78 9.57
C HIS A 265 -15.93 -7.96 10.63
N SER A 266 -15.28 -7.68 11.75
CA SER A 266 -15.82 -6.84 12.84
C SER A 266 -15.43 -5.37 12.67
N VAL A 267 -14.22 -5.11 12.16
CA VAL A 267 -13.72 -3.76 11.89
C VAL A 267 -13.87 -3.45 10.42
N ARG A 268 -14.89 -2.64 10.11
CA ARG A 268 -15.17 -2.20 8.74
C ARG A 268 -14.17 -1.12 8.28
N PRO A 269 -13.68 -1.16 7.02
CA PRO A 269 -12.72 -0.17 6.50
C PRO A 269 -13.20 1.28 6.55
N GLU A 270 -14.48 1.53 6.31
CA GLU A 270 -15.04 2.89 6.30
C GLU A 270 -14.93 3.54 7.67
N ARG A 271 -14.97 2.72 8.74
CA ARG A 271 -14.76 3.24 10.08
C ARG A 271 -13.33 3.75 10.21
N LEU A 272 -12.34 3.08 9.63
CA LEU A 272 -10.92 3.45 9.69
C LEU A 272 -10.56 4.67 8.83
N TRP A 273 -11.50 5.16 8.01
CA TRP A 273 -11.31 6.34 7.19
C TRP A 273 -11.16 7.59 8.06
N ARG A 274 -10.07 8.35 7.86
CA ARG A 274 -9.93 9.74 8.32
C ARG A 274 -9.28 10.59 7.24
N PRO A 275 -9.82 11.79 6.95
CA PRO A 275 -9.39 12.60 5.81
C PRO A 275 -8.02 13.27 5.98
N PHE A 276 -7.39 13.26 7.16
CA PHE A 276 -6.16 14.00 7.41
C PHE A 276 -5.26 13.39 8.47
N ALA A 277 -4.44 12.41 8.09
CA ALA A 277 -3.04 12.32 8.50
C ALA A 277 -2.48 10.99 7.93
N PRO A 278 -1.16 10.84 7.76
CA PRO A 278 -0.58 9.53 8.04
C PRO A 278 -1.13 9.10 9.40
N MET A 279 -1.39 7.82 9.63
CA MET A 279 -2.11 7.27 10.78
C MET A 279 -1.51 7.57 12.18
N GLU A 280 -0.58 8.50 12.25
CA GLU A 280 0.25 9.05 13.31
C GLU A 280 -0.51 9.91 14.33
N ALA A 281 -1.73 10.34 14.02
CA ALA A 281 -2.44 11.36 14.78
C ALA A 281 -3.51 10.86 15.77
N ASP A 282 -3.92 9.61 15.70
CA ASP A 282 -4.88 9.09 16.68
C ASP A 282 -4.66 7.60 16.93
N ILE A 283 -3.48 7.33 17.47
CA ILE A 283 -3.01 6.01 17.95
C ILE A 283 -4.09 5.35 18.80
N ARG A 284 -4.75 6.14 19.66
CA ARG A 284 -5.80 5.68 20.56
C ARG A 284 -6.99 5.17 19.75
N ASP A 285 -7.41 5.88 18.72
CA ASP A 285 -8.59 5.50 17.96
C ASP A 285 -8.38 4.29 17.05
N GLN A 286 -7.18 4.03 16.53
CA GLN A 286 -6.93 2.75 15.86
C GLN A 286 -6.87 1.59 16.85
N LEU A 287 -6.14 1.76 17.95
CA LEU A 287 -6.04 0.74 18.98
C LEU A 287 -7.39 0.43 19.64
N ARG A 288 -8.28 1.41 19.79
CA ARG A 288 -9.64 1.22 20.33
C ARG A 288 -10.59 0.44 19.41
N ARG A 289 -10.32 0.43 18.10
CA ARG A 289 -11.19 -0.25 17.12
C ARG A 289 -10.94 -1.73 17.06
N PHE A 290 -9.72 -2.15 17.37
CA PHE A 290 -9.34 -3.54 17.46
C PHE A 290 -9.37 -3.98 18.93
N GLN A 291 -9.89 -5.17 19.17
CA GLN A 291 -9.87 -5.78 20.50
C GLN A 291 -8.58 -6.58 20.64
N PHE A 292 -7.63 -6.07 21.40
CA PHE A 292 -6.38 -6.76 21.72
C PHE A 292 -6.50 -7.49 23.05
N ASP A 293 -5.93 -8.69 23.12
CA ASP A 293 -5.81 -9.47 24.35
C ASP A 293 -4.40 -9.30 24.96
N SER A 294 -4.15 -9.99 26.08
CA SER A 294 -2.86 -9.95 26.77
C SER A 294 -1.71 -10.59 25.99
N SER A 295 -1.97 -11.26 24.86
CA SER A 295 -0.90 -11.82 24.02
C SER A 295 -0.18 -10.75 23.19
N VAL A 296 -0.80 -9.58 23.03
CA VAL A 296 -0.24 -8.49 22.23
C VAL A 296 0.64 -7.60 23.08
N VAL A 297 1.95 -7.67 22.83
CA VAL A 297 2.96 -6.96 23.63
C VAL A 297 3.75 -6.01 22.74
N GLY A 298 3.89 -4.75 23.18
CA GLY A 298 4.75 -3.77 22.53
C GLY A 298 6.22 -4.10 22.75
N GLN A 299 7.00 -4.15 21.67
CA GLN A 299 8.43 -4.46 21.69
C GLN A 299 9.21 -3.39 20.91
N SER A 300 10.31 -2.93 21.50
CA SER A 300 11.32 -2.14 20.79
C SER A 300 12.20 -3.05 19.95
N LEU A 301 12.39 -2.70 18.67
CA LEU A 301 13.31 -3.43 17.79
C LEU A 301 14.77 -3.09 18.08
N LEU A 302 15.04 -2.05 18.88
CA LEU A 302 16.39 -1.72 19.36
C LEU A 302 16.78 -2.50 20.63
N ALA A 303 15.81 -2.84 21.48
CA ALA A 303 16.05 -3.43 22.80
C ALA A 303 16.29 -4.94 22.80
N GLY A 304 16.07 -5.62 21.67
CA GLY A 304 16.50 -7.02 21.51
C GLY A 304 18.02 -7.21 21.72
N ALA A 305 18.80 -6.13 21.66
CA ALA A 305 20.24 -6.13 21.89
C ALA A 305 20.66 -6.27 23.38
N ALA A 306 19.75 -6.09 24.35
CA ALA A 306 20.14 -5.89 25.75
C ALA A 306 19.43 -6.79 26.78
N THR A 307 18.51 -7.68 26.38
CA THR A 307 17.80 -8.52 27.37
C THR A 307 17.75 -10.01 26.97
N SER A 308 18.28 -10.82 27.89
CA SER A 308 18.18 -12.29 28.01
C SER A 308 18.99 -13.16 27.03
N GLY A 309 20.20 -13.55 27.44
CA GLY A 309 20.75 -14.93 27.38
C GLY A 309 20.76 -15.72 26.06
N SER A 310 20.37 -15.13 24.94
CA SER A 310 20.24 -15.79 23.65
C SER A 310 21.33 -15.29 22.71
N THR A 311 22.08 -16.21 22.13
CA THR A 311 23.12 -16.02 21.11
C THR A 311 22.59 -15.50 19.75
N ALA A 312 21.38 -14.94 19.72
CA ALA A 312 20.80 -14.35 18.53
C ALA A 312 21.31 -12.91 18.36
N THR A 313 22.29 -12.74 17.46
CA THR A 313 22.77 -11.45 16.96
C THR A 313 21.58 -10.62 16.45
N THR A 314 21.12 -9.64 17.24
CA THR A 314 20.09 -8.72 16.76
C THR A 314 20.60 -7.95 15.55
N PRO A 315 19.83 -7.90 14.44
CA PRO A 315 20.26 -7.21 13.24
C PRO A 315 20.40 -5.71 13.54
N ILE A 316 21.61 -5.18 13.33
CA ILE A 316 21.88 -3.75 13.39
C ILE A 316 21.05 -3.08 12.28
N ILE A 317 20.06 -2.28 12.66
CA ILE A 317 19.26 -1.51 11.71
C ILE A 317 20.06 -0.26 11.33
N GLY A 318 20.36 -0.11 10.05
CA GLY A 318 21.06 1.05 9.52
C GLY A 318 20.59 1.42 8.10
N PRO A 319 21.20 2.46 7.50
CA PRO A 319 20.96 2.85 6.11
C PRO A 319 21.05 1.64 5.17
N GLY A 320 20.05 1.47 4.31
CA GLY A 320 19.99 0.35 3.36
C GLY A 320 19.44 -0.96 3.94
N THR A 321 19.07 -0.98 5.22
CA THR A 321 18.28 -2.07 5.82
C THR A 321 16.83 -1.97 5.37
N VAL A 322 16.21 -3.12 5.10
CA VAL A 322 14.80 -3.23 4.74
C VAL A 322 14.08 -4.09 5.77
N MET A 323 12.99 -3.55 6.32
CA MET A 323 12.07 -4.31 7.15
C MET A 323 10.83 -4.67 6.33
N VAL A 324 10.64 -5.96 6.08
CA VAL A 324 9.45 -6.53 5.44
C VAL A 324 8.39 -6.73 6.51
N VAL A 325 7.17 -6.24 6.30
CA VAL A 325 6.12 -6.14 7.31
C VAL A 325 4.79 -6.68 6.77
N ASP A 326 4.17 -7.56 7.55
CA ASP A 326 2.79 -8.00 7.34
C ASP A 326 1.87 -6.78 7.50
N PRO A 327 1.01 -6.46 6.51
CA PRO A 327 0.15 -5.29 6.59
C PRO A 327 -0.74 -5.23 7.84
N HIS A 328 -0.98 -6.35 8.53
CA HIS A 328 -1.80 -6.41 9.74
C HIS A 328 -1.01 -6.15 11.03
N LEU A 329 0.32 -6.18 10.98
CA LEU A 329 1.15 -5.89 12.14
C LEU A 329 1.02 -4.42 12.53
N MET A 330 0.82 -4.15 13.82
CA MET A 330 0.89 -2.80 14.37
C MET A 330 2.35 -2.41 14.56
N MET A 331 2.79 -1.34 13.88
CA MET A 331 4.13 -0.79 13.99
C MET A 331 4.10 0.70 14.33
N ALA A 332 5.16 1.18 14.97
CA ALA A 332 5.32 2.57 15.40
C ALA A 332 6.78 3.00 15.28
N PHE A 333 7.03 4.31 15.31
CA PHE A 333 8.36 4.89 15.40
C PHE A 333 8.35 5.97 16.49
N GLY A 334 9.40 6.03 17.29
CA GLY A 334 9.57 7.09 18.28
C GLY A 334 9.73 8.47 17.63
N SER A 335 9.88 9.49 18.46
CA SER A 335 10.15 10.86 18.02
C SER A 335 11.53 10.99 17.39
N ASN A 336 11.71 12.03 16.57
CA ASN A 336 13.02 12.46 16.13
C ASN A 336 13.50 13.57 17.06
N MET A 337 14.37 13.25 18.02
CA MET A 337 14.96 14.23 18.95
C MET A 337 16.31 14.77 18.45
N THR A 338 16.63 14.57 17.17
CA THR A 338 17.86 15.06 16.55
C THR A 338 17.64 16.41 15.87
N PRO A 339 18.71 17.19 15.59
CA PRO A 339 18.61 18.46 14.88
C PRO A 339 18.42 18.29 13.36
N GLN A 340 18.39 17.06 12.83
CA GLN A 340 18.26 16.79 11.41
C GLN A 340 16.85 16.30 11.07
N SER A 341 16.38 16.60 9.86
CA SER A 341 15.14 16.01 9.37
C SER A 341 15.41 14.61 8.80
N GLU A 342 14.57 13.67 9.20
CA GLU A 342 14.67 12.27 8.82
C GLU A 342 13.41 11.78 8.12
N VAL A 343 13.54 10.76 7.28
CA VAL A 343 12.43 10.20 6.52
C VAL A 343 12.34 8.70 6.77
N ILE A 344 11.15 8.23 7.14
CA ILE A 344 10.82 6.81 7.08
C ILE A 344 10.19 6.58 5.71
N TYR A 345 10.95 5.96 4.81
CA TYR A 345 10.46 5.67 3.45
C TYR A 345 9.81 4.30 3.41
N ARG A 346 8.53 4.25 3.09
CA ARG A 346 7.75 3.01 3.04
C ARG A 346 7.27 2.76 1.62
N ILE A 347 7.33 1.51 1.17
CA ILE A 347 6.63 1.07 -0.03
C ILE A 347 5.59 0.00 0.34
N ASN A 348 4.42 0.10 -0.28
CA ASN A 348 3.40 -0.95 -0.22
C ASN A 348 3.47 -1.75 -1.52
N VAL A 349 3.45 -3.06 -1.40
CA VAL A 349 3.58 -4.00 -2.51
C VAL A 349 2.36 -4.92 -2.53
N VAL A 350 1.85 -5.18 -3.73
CA VAL A 350 0.71 -6.07 -3.97
C VAL A 350 1.04 -7.04 -5.08
N ALA A 351 0.37 -8.19 -5.10
CA ALA A 351 0.45 -9.08 -6.25
C ALA A 351 -0.21 -8.41 -7.48
N GLU A 352 0.38 -8.55 -8.65
CA GLU A 352 -0.12 -7.99 -9.91
C GLU A 352 -1.58 -8.38 -10.21
N ASN A 353 -1.96 -9.62 -9.85
CA ASN A 353 -3.29 -10.17 -10.05
C ASN A 353 -4.27 -9.88 -8.89
N ALA A 354 -3.85 -9.10 -7.88
CA ALA A 354 -4.68 -8.81 -6.73
C ALA A 354 -5.92 -7.99 -7.13
N ARG A 355 -7.03 -8.17 -6.39
CA ARG A 355 -8.28 -7.47 -6.68
C ARG A 355 -8.36 -6.13 -5.94
N PRO A 356 -8.54 -5.00 -6.63
CA PRO A 356 -8.69 -3.71 -5.98
C PRO A 356 -9.87 -3.68 -5.00
N HIS A 357 -9.66 -3.04 -3.85
CA HIS A 357 -10.65 -2.90 -2.79
C HIS A 357 -10.84 -1.43 -2.41
N LEU A 358 -11.73 -0.75 -3.14
CA LEU A 358 -12.00 0.68 -2.96
C LEU A 358 -12.80 1.03 -1.70
N MET A 359 -13.16 0.10 -0.82
CA MET A 359 -13.71 0.50 0.49
C MET A 359 -12.60 0.81 1.49
N ALA A 360 -11.38 0.32 1.24
CA ALA A 360 -10.21 0.63 2.04
C ALA A 360 -9.84 2.13 1.89
N PRO A 361 -9.51 2.83 2.98
CA PRO A 361 -9.06 4.23 2.97
C PRO A 361 -7.64 4.34 2.39
N SER A 362 -7.51 4.05 1.10
CA SER A 362 -6.26 4.04 0.35
C SER A 362 -6.30 5.07 -0.79
N TRP A 363 -5.15 5.44 -1.33
CA TRP A 363 -5.07 6.47 -2.37
C TRP A 363 -5.90 6.12 -3.62
N ILE A 364 -6.04 4.83 -3.95
CA ILE A 364 -6.89 4.41 -5.07
C ILE A 364 -8.39 4.68 -4.83
N HIS A 365 -8.84 4.80 -3.57
CA HIS A 365 -10.21 5.23 -3.24
C HIS A 365 -10.42 6.72 -3.56
N GLY A 366 -9.41 7.56 -3.33
CA GLY A 366 -9.46 8.97 -3.74
C GLY A 366 -9.40 9.13 -5.25
N TRP A 367 -8.68 8.23 -5.93
CA TRP A 367 -8.44 8.33 -7.36
C TRP A 367 -9.56 7.72 -8.23
N ARG A 368 -10.13 6.59 -7.84
CA ARG A 368 -11.13 5.85 -8.62
C ARG A 368 -12.35 5.49 -7.80
N THR A 369 -13.48 5.35 -8.49
CA THR A 369 -14.77 5.06 -7.86
C THR A 369 -15.12 3.58 -7.96
N MET A 370 -14.68 2.92 -9.03
CA MET A 370 -15.03 1.53 -9.33
C MET A 370 -13.77 0.64 -9.40
N PRO A 371 -13.77 -0.56 -8.79
CA PRO A 371 -12.59 -1.43 -8.79
C PRO A 371 -12.10 -1.82 -10.18
N GLN A 372 -12.99 -1.88 -11.18
CA GLN A 372 -12.66 -2.20 -12.56
C GLN A 372 -11.84 -1.12 -13.27
N GLU A 373 -11.72 0.08 -12.68
CA GLU A 373 -10.92 1.19 -13.21
C GLU A 373 -9.45 1.10 -12.76
N VAL A 374 -9.14 0.17 -11.86
CA VAL A 374 -7.83 -0.03 -11.27
C VAL A 374 -7.31 -1.40 -11.71
N HIS A 375 -6.14 -1.40 -12.35
CA HIS A 375 -5.43 -2.60 -12.75
C HIS A 375 -4.00 -2.52 -12.22
N PHE A 376 -3.66 -3.40 -11.27
CA PHE A 376 -2.31 -3.45 -10.69
C PHE A 376 -1.24 -3.92 -11.69
N ALA A 377 -1.65 -4.55 -12.80
CA ALA A 377 -0.79 -4.86 -13.94
C ALA A 377 -0.38 -3.64 -14.78
N SER A 378 -0.88 -2.43 -14.51
CA SER A 378 -0.47 -1.25 -15.28
C SER A 378 0.88 -0.71 -14.80
N PRO A 379 1.98 -0.84 -15.59
CA PRO A 379 3.32 -0.42 -15.17
C PRO A 379 3.49 1.11 -15.10
N VAL A 380 2.55 1.85 -15.70
CA VAL A 380 2.52 3.32 -15.66
C VAL A 380 2.19 3.81 -14.26
N VAL A 381 1.28 3.12 -13.57
CA VAL A 381 0.74 3.54 -12.27
C VAL A 381 1.27 2.67 -11.12
N PHE A 382 1.50 1.38 -11.40
CA PHE A 382 2.00 0.40 -10.45
C PHE A 382 3.26 -0.21 -11.04
N PRO A 383 4.44 0.40 -10.81
CA PRO A 383 5.69 -0.10 -11.37
C PRO A 383 5.93 -1.56 -10.96
N PRO A 384 6.35 -2.42 -11.90
CA PRO A 384 6.66 -3.81 -11.59
C PRO A 384 7.83 -3.86 -10.62
N LEU A 385 7.72 -4.74 -9.61
CA LEU A 385 8.80 -5.06 -8.68
C LEU A 385 9.33 -6.47 -8.96
N TYR A 386 9.42 -6.84 -10.22
CA TYR A 386 10.03 -8.08 -10.68
C TYR A 386 10.76 -7.81 -11.99
N VAL A 387 11.71 -8.69 -12.30
CA VAL A 387 12.42 -8.70 -13.58
C VAL A 387 11.91 -9.93 -14.34
N GLU A 388 11.59 -9.76 -15.63
CA GLU A 388 11.12 -10.85 -16.50
C GLU A 388 12.18 -11.92 -16.78
#